data_AF-A0A4S3LPV5-F1
#
_entry.id   AF-A0A4S3LPV5-F1
#
_cell.length_a   1.000
_cell.length_b   1.000
_cell.length_c   1.000
_cell.angle_alpha   90.00
_cell.angle_beta   90.00
_cell.angle_gamma   90.00
#
_symmetry.space_group_name_H-M   'P 1'
#
loop_
_entity.id
_entity.type
_entity.pdbx_description
1 polymer ?
#
loop_
_entity_poly.entity_id
_entity_poly.type
_entity_poly.pdbx_seq_one_letter_code
_entity_poly.pdbx_strand_id
1 'polypeptide(L)'
;MSVIQSLIKQAFGTGNGHEAATFLASACNRMKAMDKISIAREVESALRGVSFSRAEADKAKVKTVFKDTAVTVERLAALEKQVRSLTHELAVARNKTDGGNPEELARLQGELYRLNTRVSELLNQSERLKKQHADELALMRSRQRAAGNSTSAELDAANSLIAYTGSQMSAMAAARDSLQQRLTALETESERRLRDEEDKRHAANRRADGNYALLGQQKELTAEANRKITQLRVNLKSQEYEGQSAKSEAAKLNKQIAELISENNRLAAQSQHHEAQCESLNSALGRTQKELAACKAQKGRFTRWIHIPSAIMGLAVVGLVMYTDDHTGHLSDSLTPAAFLGCVVYALSLMIAFTRRA
;
A
#
# COMPACT_ATOMS: atom_id res chain seq x y z
N MET A 1 -41.37 28.12 42.20
CA MET A 1 -40.20 28.75 42.83
C MET A 1 -39.17 28.99 41.73
N SER A 2 -38.63 30.20 41.61
CA SER A 2 -37.65 30.52 40.54
C SER A 2 -36.34 29.77 40.76
N VAL A 3 -35.66 29.40 39.67
CA VAL A 3 -34.38 28.66 39.77
C VAL A 3 -33.30 29.51 40.45
N ILE A 4 -33.34 30.83 40.26
CA ILE A 4 -32.43 31.77 40.93
C ILE A 4 -32.68 31.75 42.45
N GLN A 5 -33.95 31.77 42.87
CA GLN A 5 -34.31 31.68 44.29
C GLN A 5 -33.86 30.36 44.92
N SER A 6 -33.99 29.25 44.19
CA SER A 6 -33.53 27.93 44.66
C SER A 6 -32.02 27.90 44.87
N LEU A 7 -31.25 28.45 43.93
CA LEU A 7 -29.78 28.49 44.02
C LEU A 7 -29.31 29.38 45.18
N ILE A 8 -29.93 30.53 45.38
CA ILE A 8 -29.61 31.43 46.50
C ILE A 8 -29.95 30.74 47.84
N LYS A 9 -31.13 30.12 47.96
CA LYS A 9 -31.51 29.38 49.18
C LYS A 9 -30.61 28.18 49.45
N GLN A 10 -30.19 27.46 48.41
CA GLN A 10 -29.22 26.36 48.53
C GLN A 10 -27.88 26.89 49.02
N ALA A 11 -27.39 28.01 48.46
CA ALA A 11 -26.14 28.63 48.90
C ALA A 11 -26.13 29.02 50.38
N PHE A 12 -27.26 29.50 50.92
CA PHE A 12 -27.39 29.82 52.34
C PHE A 12 -27.77 28.63 53.23
N GLY A 13 -28.21 27.50 52.63
CA GLY A 13 -28.57 26.28 53.34
C GLY A 13 -27.43 25.27 53.46
N THR A 14 -26.37 25.40 52.66
CA THR A 14 -25.18 24.52 52.72
C THR A 14 -24.17 25.01 53.76
N GLY A 15 -23.66 24.08 54.57
CA GLY A 15 -22.55 24.32 55.51
C GLY A 15 -21.16 24.28 54.86
N ASN A 16 -21.07 23.98 53.56
CA ASN A 16 -19.83 23.92 52.79
C ASN A 16 -19.64 25.21 51.99
N GLY A 17 -18.64 26.01 52.36
CA GLY A 17 -18.37 27.31 51.72
C GLY A 17 -18.05 27.23 50.22
N HIS A 18 -17.49 26.12 49.74
CA HIS A 18 -17.16 25.97 48.31
C HIS A 18 -18.40 25.70 47.45
N GLU A 19 -19.33 24.91 47.96
CA GLU A 19 -20.63 24.68 47.32
C GLU A 19 -21.49 25.95 47.34
N ALA A 20 -21.50 26.67 48.47
CA ALA A 20 -22.21 27.94 48.60
C ALA A 20 -21.72 28.95 47.54
N ALA A 21 -20.41 29.07 47.35
CA ALA A 21 -19.82 29.92 46.32
C ALA A 21 -20.22 29.50 44.89
N THR A 22 -20.28 28.19 44.63
CA THR A 22 -20.66 27.64 43.33
C THR A 22 -22.14 27.90 43.00
N PHE A 23 -23.03 27.75 43.97
CA PHE A 23 -24.46 28.07 43.82
C PHE A 23 -24.69 29.56 43.58
N LEU A 24 -23.99 30.43 44.30
CA LEU A 24 -24.05 31.88 44.07
C LEU A 24 -23.52 32.27 42.68
N ALA A 25 -22.41 31.69 42.24
CA ALA A 25 -21.86 31.94 40.91
C ALA A 25 -22.85 31.53 39.80
N SER A 26 -23.51 30.37 39.96
CA SER A 26 -24.55 29.90 39.04
C SER A 26 -25.77 30.82 39.02
N ALA A 27 -26.19 31.35 40.18
CA ALA A 27 -27.27 32.33 40.27
C ALA A 27 -26.89 33.65 39.58
N CYS A 28 -25.69 34.17 39.82
CA CYS A 28 -25.16 35.38 39.20
C CYS A 28 -25.10 35.28 37.67
N ASN A 29 -24.63 34.15 37.14
CA ASN A 29 -24.60 33.93 35.69
C ASN A 29 -25.98 33.97 35.05
N ARG A 30 -27.01 33.48 35.75
CA ARG A 30 -28.41 33.48 35.27
C ARG A 30 -29.08 34.84 35.39
N MET A 31 -28.67 35.64 36.38
CA MET A 31 -29.15 37.02 36.56
C MET A 31 -28.50 38.02 35.58
N LYS A 32 -27.36 37.66 34.95
CA LYS A 32 -26.59 38.56 34.07
C LYS A 32 -27.37 39.12 32.87
N ALA A 33 -28.39 38.39 32.40
CA ALA A 33 -29.23 38.77 31.26
C ALA A 33 -30.58 39.39 31.68
N MET A 34 -30.80 39.62 32.98
CA MET A 34 -32.05 40.17 33.51
C MET A 34 -31.93 41.68 33.76
N ASP A 35 -33.06 42.40 33.76
CA ASP A 35 -33.10 43.80 34.13
C ASP A 35 -32.94 43.98 35.66
N LYS A 36 -32.46 45.16 36.07
CA LYS A 36 -32.13 45.46 37.48
C LYS A 36 -33.32 45.29 38.43
N ILE A 37 -34.55 45.55 37.96
CA ILE A 37 -35.76 45.47 38.78
C ILE A 37 -36.14 44.00 39.01
N SER A 38 -36.05 43.17 37.97
CA SER A 38 -36.27 41.73 38.07
C SER A 38 -35.22 41.02 38.94
N ILE A 39 -33.95 41.43 38.85
CA ILE A 39 -32.88 40.91 39.73
C ILE A 39 -33.18 41.24 41.20
N ALA A 40 -33.54 42.50 41.50
CA ALA A 40 -33.84 42.92 42.86
C ALA A 40 -35.00 42.13 43.47
N ARG A 41 -36.10 41.93 42.71
CA ARG A 41 -37.25 41.13 43.16
C ARG A 41 -36.89 39.67 43.41
N GLU A 42 -36.07 39.07 42.54
CA GLU A 42 -35.65 37.67 42.69
C GLU A 42 -34.76 37.47 43.92
N VAL A 43 -33.81 38.37 44.15
CA VAL A 43 -32.92 38.32 45.32
C VAL A 43 -33.70 38.59 46.61
N GLU A 44 -34.56 39.60 46.64
CA GLU A 44 -35.37 39.93 47.82
C GLU A 44 -36.33 38.77 48.18
N SER A 45 -36.97 38.16 47.18
CA SER A 45 -37.82 36.99 47.38
C SER A 45 -37.04 35.74 47.80
N ALA A 46 -35.78 35.59 47.38
CA ALA A 46 -34.92 34.48 47.77
C ALA A 46 -34.44 34.60 49.22
N LEU A 47 -34.11 35.82 49.66
CA LEU A 47 -33.63 36.15 51.00
C LEU A 47 -34.75 36.23 52.04
N ARG A 48 -36.01 36.32 51.60
CA ARG A 48 -37.18 36.30 52.50
C ARG A 48 -37.25 34.97 53.26
N GLY A 49 -36.93 35.01 54.55
CA GLY A 49 -36.88 33.85 55.44
C GLY A 49 -35.51 33.16 55.55
N VAL A 50 -34.45 33.71 54.94
CA VAL A 50 -33.09 33.25 55.18
C VAL A 50 -32.60 33.87 56.49
N SER A 51 -32.60 33.08 57.56
CA SER A 51 -32.00 33.45 58.84
C SER A 51 -30.49 33.44 58.71
N PHE A 52 -29.87 34.62 58.77
CA PHE A 52 -28.42 34.76 58.96
C PHE A 52 -28.06 34.36 60.39
N SER A 53 -28.13 33.06 60.71
CA SER A 53 -27.40 32.54 61.85
C SER A 53 -25.93 32.52 61.43
N ARG A 54 -25.30 33.69 61.52
CA ARG A 54 -23.85 33.80 61.54
C ARG A 54 -23.41 32.89 62.67
N ALA A 55 -22.79 31.76 62.32
CA ALA A 55 -22.05 30.94 63.26
C ALA A 55 -20.83 31.76 63.69
N GLU A 56 -21.06 32.78 64.53
CA GLU A 56 -20.00 33.40 65.29
C GLU A 56 -19.53 32.37 66.31
N ALA A 57 -18.49 31.67 65.87
CA ALA A 57 -17.44 31.19 66.73
C ALA A 57 -16.86 32.39 67.50
N ASP A 58 -17.53 32.78 68.59
CA ASP A 58 -16.89 33.47 69.69
C ASP A 58 -17.08 32.60 70.92
N LYS A 59 -16.13 31.67 71.09
CA LYS A 59 -15.78 31.13 72.41
C LYS A 59 -15.17 32.28 73.20
N ALA A 60 -16.01 33.24 73.61
CA ALA A 60 -15.70 34.07 74.74
C ALA A 60 -15.40 33.10 75.88
N LYS A 61 -14.15 33.08 76.33
CA LYS A 61 -13.76 32.54 77.63
C LYS A 61 -14.53 33.34 78.67
N VAL A 62 -15.80 33.03 78.86
CA VAL A 62 -16.55 33.48 80.01
C VAL A 62 -15.87 32.76 81.17
N LYS A 63 -14.98 33.49 81.86
CA LYS A 63 -14.68 33.21 83.26
C LYS A 63 -16.02 33.31 83.96
N THR A 64 -16.73 32.18 84.05
CA THR A 64 -17.83 32.03 84.97
C THR A 64 -17.21 32.05 86.36
N VAL A 65 -17.01 33.26 86.87
CA VAL A 65 -16.85 33.47 88.30
C VAL A 65 -18.21 33.11 88.88
N PHE A 66 -18.38 31.84 89.25
CA PHE A 66 -19.54 31.40 90.01
C PHE A 66 -19.51 32.17 91.32
N LYS A 67 -20.32 33.23 91.36
CA LYS A 67 -20.73 33.84 92.62
C LYS A 67 -21.45 32.74 93.39
N ASP A 68 -21.10 32.62 94.66
CA ASP A 68 -21.72 31.73 95.63
C ASP A 68 -23.24 31.70 95.41
N THR A 69 -23.90 30.55 95.61
CA THR A 69 -25.35 30.45 95.51
C THR A 69 -25.95 31.53 96.42
N ALA A 70 -26.45 32.63 95.85
CA ALA A 70 -26.79 33.84 96.63
C ALA A 70 -27.68 33.49 97.83
N VAL A 71 -28.55 32.50 97.65
CA VAL A 71 -29.46 31.93 98.64
C VAL A 71 -28.77 31.29 99.85
N THR A 72 -27.63 30.60 99.69
CA THR A 72 -26.91 29.93 100.80
C THR A 72 -26.11 30.94 101.61
N VAL A 73 -25.49 31.93 100.95
CA VAL A 73 -24.79 33.05 101.61
C VAL A 73 -25.78 33.94 102.35
N GLU A 74 -26.93 34.26 101.75
CA GLU A 74 -27.99 35.03 102.40
C GLU A 74 -28.54 34.32 103.64
N ARG A 75 -28.74 32.99 103.58
CA ARG A 75 -29.16 32.19 104.75
C ARG A 75 -28.11 32.17 105.85
N LEU A 76 -26.82 32.07 105.51
CA LEU A 76 -25.74 32.16 106.50
C LEU A 76 -25.68 33.54 107.16
N ALA A 77 -25.80 34.62 106.37
CA ALA A 77 -25.84 35.98 106.90
C ALA A 77 -27.05 36.22 107.81
N ALA A 78 -28.22 35.68 107.45
CA ALA A 78 -29.43 35.74 108.27
C ALA A 78 -29.27 34.98 109.61
N LEU A 79 -28.68 33.77 109.57
CA LEU A 79 -28.38 33.00 110.79
C LEU A 79 -27.36 33.72 111.68
N GLU A 80 -26.29 34.27 111.11
CA GLU A 80 -25.28 35.02 111.86
C GLU A 80 -25.88 36.26 112.54
N LYS A 81 -26.81 36.94 111.86
CA LYS A 81 -27.55 38.07 112.44
C LYS A 81 -28.44 37.63 113.60
N GLN A 82 -29.13 36.49 113.47
CA GLN A 82 -29.94 35.93 114.56
C GLN A 82 -29.08 35.52 115.76
N VAL A 83 -27.94 34.88 115.54
CA VAL A 83 -27.00 34.52 116.62
C VAL A 83 -26.52 35.76 117.36
N ARG A 84 -26.15 36.84 116.66
CA ARG A 84 -25.72 38.12 117.27
C ARG A 84 -26.85 38.78 118.09
N SER A 85 -28.08 38.76 117.59
CA SER A 85 -29.25 39.29 118.32
C SER A 85 -29.48 38.53 119.61
N LEU A 86 -29.52 37.19 119.54
CA LEU A 86 -29.79 36.33 120.70
C LEU A 86 -28.64 36.36 121.71
N THR A 87 -27.37 36.47 121.28
CA THR A 87 -26.24 36.67 122.21
C THR A 87 -26.30 38.01 122.93
N HIS A 88 -26.75 39.06 122.26
CA HIS A 88 -26.96 40.36 122.89
C HIS A 88 -28.09 40.32 123.92
N GLU A 89 -29.23 39.70 123.58
CA GLU A 89 -30.34 39.47 124.51
C GLU A 89 -29.92 38.62 125.72
N LEU A 90 -29.09 37.60 125.52
CA LEU A 90 -28.53 36.76 126.59
C LEU A 90 -27.62 37.57 127.52
N ALA A 91 -26.78 38.47 126.97
CA ALA A 91 -25.95 39.37 127.76
C ALA A 91 -26.76 40.37 128.58
N VAL A 92 -27.85 40.91 128.01
CA VAL A 92 -28.78 41.83 128.71
C VAL A 92 -29.53 41.11 129.82
N ALA A 93 -30.01 39.90 129.57
CA ALA A 93 -30.70 39.08 130.59
C ALA A 93 -29.77 38.70 131.75
N ARG A 94 -28.49 38.38 131.47
CA ARG A 94 -27.45 38.13 132.50
C ARG A 94 -27.20 39.34 133.40
N ASN A 95 -27.18 40.55 132.85
CA ASN A 95 -26.98 41.76 133.64
C ASN A 95 -28.21 42.12 134.50
N LYS A 96 -29.42 41.71 134.10
CA LYS A 96 -30.65 41.93 134.88
C LYS A 96 -30.82 40.94 136.04
N THR A 97 -30.21 39.75 135.95
CA THR A 97 -30.21 38.76 137.04
C THR A 97 -29.39 39.14 138.26
N ASP A 98 -28.59 40.22 138.24
CA ASP A 98 -27.70 40.60 139.35
C ASP A 98 -28.35 41.51 140.43
N GLY A 99 -29.66 41.76 140.42
CA GLY A 99 -30.26 42.75 141.35
C GLY A 99 -31.76 42.67 141.70
N GLY A 100 -32.43 41.51 141.66
CA GLY A 100 -33.88 41.44 141.90
C GLY A 100 -34.40 40.14 142.55
N ASN A 101 -35.65 40.20 143.03
CA ASN A 101 -36.42 39.21 143.81
C ASN A 101 -36.17 37.73 143.43
N PRO A 102 -36.10 36.77 144.39
CA PRO A 102 -35.63 35.40 144.14
C PRO A 102 -36.50 34.59 143.16
N GLU A 103 -37.80 34.85 143.06
CA GLU A 103 -38.69 34.20 142.08
C GLU A 103 -38.44 34.68 140.63
N GLU A 104 -38.14 35.96 140.43
CA GLU A 104 -37.79 36.50 139.10
C GLU A 104 -36.41 36.00 138.66
N LEU A 105 -35.49 35.84 139.61
CA LEU A 105 -34.15 35.30 139.38
C LEU A 105 -34.20 33.86 138.86
N ALA A 106 -35.04 33.01 139.46
CA ALA A 106 -35.25 31.63 139.01
C ALA A 106 -35.88 31.56 137.61
N ARG A 107 -36.84 32.46 137.29
CA ARG A 107 -37.45 32.52 135.96
C ARG A 107 -36.45 32.97 134.89
N LEU A 108 -35.67 34.01 135.18
CA LEU A 108 -34.64 34.51 134.27
C LEU A 108 -33.50 33.52 134.07
N GLN A 109 -33.11 32.75 135.08
CA GLN A 109 -32.15 31.65 134.92
C GLN A 109 -32.67 30.55 133.98
N GLY A 110 -33.97 30.21 134.06
CA GLY A 110 -34.60 29.28 133.12
C GLY A 110 -34.64 29.80 131.68
N GLU A 111 -34.93 31.09 131.50
CA GLU A 111 -34.90 31.76 130.20
C GLU A 111 -33.47 31.83 129.62
N LEU A 112 -32.47 32.12 130.45
CA LEU A 112 -31.05 32.13 130.07
C LEU A 112 -30.57 30.75 129.62
N TYR A 113 -30.96 29.68 130.32
CA TYR A 113 -30.59 28.33 129.94
C TYR A 113 -31.18 27.96 128.57
N ARG A 114 -32.47 28.23 128.36
CA ARG A 114 -33.14 28.00 127.06
C ARG A 114 -32.50 28.80 125.93
N LEU A 115 -32.17 30.07 126.17
CA LEU A 115 -31.52 30.92 125.18
C LEU A 115 -30.11 30.43 124.83
N ASN A 116 -29.36 29.98 125.83
CA ASN A 116 -28.01 29.41 125.65
C ASN A 116 -28.04 28.10 124.84
N THR A 117 -29.00 27.22 125.11
CA THR A 117 -29.24 26.02 124.29
C THR A 117 -29.56 26.42 122.86
N ARG A 118 -30.43 27.41 122.66
CA ARG A 118 -30.83 27.86 121.32
C ARG A 118 -29.67 28.49 120.53
N VAL A 119 -28.82 29.28 121.18
CA VAL A 119 -27.61 29.85 120.58
C VAL A 119 -26.65 28.73 120.17
N SER A 120 -26.47 27.72 121.02
CA SER A 120 -25.60 26.58 120.74
C SER A 120 -26.11 25.73 119.56
N GLU A 121 -27.43 25.53 119.48
CA GLU A 121 -28.07 24.88 118.32
C GLU A 121 -27.86 25.66 117.02
N LEU A 122 -28.04 26.98 117.04
CA LEU A 122 -27.85 27.83 115.85
C LEU A 122 -26.39 27.88 115.40
N LEU A 123 -25.44 27.89 116.33
CA LEU A 123 -24.01 27.78 116.00
C LEU A 123 -23.68 26.44 115.33
N ASN A 124 -24.19 25.34 115.88
CA ASN A 124 -24.02 24.02 115.28
C ASN A 124 -24.66 23.93 113.88
N GLN A 125 -25.81 24.56 113.67
CA GLN A 125 -26.45 24.63 112.35
C GLN A 125 -25.62 25.46 111.36
N SER A 126 -25.07 26.60 111.79
CA SER A 126 -24.18 27.43 110.97
C SER A 126 -22.92 26.68 110.55
N GLU A 127 -22.27 25.95 111.48
CA GLU A 127 -21.10 25.14 111.14
C GLU A 127 -21.41 24.01 110.15
N ARG A 128 -22.55 23.32 110.31
CA ARG A 128 -22.97 22.29 109.36
C ARG A 128 -23.21 22.87 107.97
N LEU A 129 -23.86 24.02 107.88
CA LEU A 129 -24.10 24.71 106.60
C LEU A 129 -22.78 25.16 105.95
N LYS A 130 -21.82 25.68 106.72
CA LYS A 130 -20.49 26.05 106.22
C LYS A 130 -19.73 24.84 105.66
N LYS A 131 -19.79 23.69 106.33
CA LYS A 131 -19.20 22.44 105.84
C LYS A 131 -19.85 21.94 104.56
N GLN A 132 -21.19 21.88 104.52
CA GLN A 132 -21.93 21.47 103.33
C GLN A 132 -21.62 22.35 102.11
N HIS A 133 -21.52 23.66 102.31
CA HIS A 133 -21.16 24.59 101.25
C HIS A 133 -19.72 24.36 100.74
N ALA A 134 -18.77 24.09 101.63
CA ALA A 134 -17.38 23.78 101.24
C ALA A 134 -17.30 22.49 100.42
N ASP A 135 -18.05 21.45 100.82
CA ASP A 135 -18.12 20.18 100.10
C ASP A 135 -18.76 20.33 98.71
N GLU A 136 -19.83 21.13 98.61
CA GLU A 136 -20.50 21.42 97.34
C GLU A 136 -19.56 22.18 96.36
N LEU A 137 -18.81 23.15 96.86
CA LEU A 137 -17.78 23.85 96.08
C LEU A 137 -16.65 22.92 95.61
N ALA A 138 -16.21 22.00 96.47
CA ALA A 138 -15.17 21.03 96.12
C ALA A 138 -15.65 20.07 95.01
N LEU A 139 -16.90 19.58 95.12
CA LEU A 139 -17.51 18.72 94.12
C LEU A 139 -17.65 19.44 92.77
N MET A 140 -18.12 20.69 92.77
CA MET A 140 -18.26 21.49 91.55
C MET A 140 -16.92 21.72 90.85
N ARG A 141 -15.86 22.07 91.59
CA ARG A 141 -14.50 22.23 91.04
C ARG A 141 -13.95 20.91 90.48
N SER A 142 -14.20 19.78 91.14
CA SER A 142 -13.78 18.46 90.66
C SER A 142 -14.46 18.10 89.33
N ARG A 143 -15.79 18.26 89.25
CA ARG A 143 -16.56 18.02 88.02
C ARG A 143 -16.11 18.91 86.86
N GLN A 144 -15.80 20.19 87.12
CA GLN A 144 -15.31 21.10 86.09
C GLN A 144 -13.95 20.68 85.52
N ARG A 145 -13.01 20.24 86.38
CA ARG A 145 -11.69 19.76 85.92
C ARG A 145 -11.81 18.47 85.12
N ALA A 146 -12.66 17.54 85.56
CA ALA A 146 -12.89 16.29 84.85
C ALA A 146 -13.56 16.51 83.49
N ALA A 147 -14.58 17.36 83.41
CA ALA A 147 -15.29 17.67 82.17
C ALA A 147 -14.44 18.50 81.19
N GLY A 148 -13.67 19.47 81.68
CA GLY A 148 -12.82 20.32 80.82
C GLY A 148 -11.62 19.56 80.22
N ASN A 149 -11.02 18.64 80.97
CA ASN A 149 -9.85 17.91 80.49
C ASN A 149 -10.22 16.74 79.55
N SER A 150 -11.31 16.03 79.82
CA SER A 150 -11.79 14.92 78.97
C SER A 150 -12.25 15.42 77.60
N THR A 151 -13.10 16.44 77.57
CA THR A 151 -13.62 17.01 76.32
C THR A 151 -12.52 17.62 75.44
N SER A 152 -11.47 18.21 76.04
CA SER A 152 -10.33 18.73 75.28
C SER A 152 -9.49 17.62 74.65
N ALA A 153 -9.15 16.57 75.41
CA ALA A 153 -8.31 15.48 74.92
C ALA A 153 -9.00 14.66 73.81
N GLU A 154 -10.31 14.42 73.95
CA GLU A 154 -11.11 13.75 72.92
C GLU A 154 -11.20 14.58 71.63
N LEU A 155 -11.31 15.90 71.76
CA LEU A 155 -11.37 16.82 70.63
C LEU A 155 -10.02 16.89 69.89
N ASP A 156 -8.90 16.88 70.60
CA ASP A 156 -7.56 16.83 70.00
C ASP A 156 -7.30 15.48 69.29
N ALA A 157 -7.77 14.37 69.86
CA ALA A 157 -7.71 13.05 69.23
C ALA A 157 -8.56 13.00 67.95
N ALA A 158 -9.78 13.55 67.99
CA ALA A 158 -10.66 13.65 66.83
C ALA A 158 -10.04 14.51 65.72
N ASN A 159 -9.47 15.67 66.06
CA ASN A 159 -8.77 16.54 65.11
C ASN A 159 -7.57 15.84 64.44
N SER A 160 -6.80 15.07 65.22
CA SER A 160 -5.68 14.30 64.71
C SER A 160 -6.12 13.21 63.71
N LEU A 161 -7.25 12.54 63.99
CA LEU A 161 -7.83 11.55 63.09
C LEU A 161 -8.39 12.20 61.82
N ILE A 162 -9.01 13.37 61.91
CA ILE A 162 -9.46 14.14 60.74
C ILE A 162 -8.27 14.54 59.87
N ALA A 163 -7.17 15.01 60.45
CA ALA A 163 -5.97 15.36 59.69
C ALA A 163 -5.33 14.14 59.01
N TYR A 164 -5.26 13.01 59.71
CA TYR A 164 -4.75 11.76 59.17
C TYR A 164 -5.60 11.24 58.00
N THR A 165 -6.93 11.18 58.19
CA THR A 165 -7.86 10.74 57.15
C THR A 165 -7.88 11.68 55.95
N GLY A 166 -7.81 13.00 56.18
CA GLY A 166 -7.64 14.00 55.12
C GLY A 166 -6.37 13.77 54.30
N SER A 167 -5.25 13.48 54.97
CA SER A 167 -3.97 13.17 54.30
C SER A 167 -4.05 11.89 53.47
N GLN A 168 -4.68 10.82 54.01
CA GLN A 168 -4.90 9.58 53.26
C GLN A 168 -5.80 9.79 52.04
N MET A 169 -6.89 10.55 52.17
CA MET A 169 -7.78 10.86 51.05
C MET A 169 -7.04 11.62 49.95
N SER A 170 -6.19 12.59 50.32
CA SER A 170 -5.37 13.32 49.36
C SER A 170 -4.37 12.40 48.64
N ALA A 171 -3.74 11.46 49.36
CA ALA A 171 -2.84 10.48 48.77
C ALA A 171 -3.57 9.52 47.82
N MET A 172 -4.77 9.06 48.19
CA MET A 172 -5.61 8.23 47.32
C MET A 172 -6.08 8.98 46.08
N ALA A 173 -6.45 10.26 46.20
CA ALA A 173 -6.81 11.10 45.06
C ALA A 173 -5.64 11.26 44.09
N ALA A 174 -4.43 11.53 44.59
CA ALA A 174 -3.22 11.61 43.77
C ALA A 174 -2.88 10.26 43.09
N ALA A 175 -3.05 9.14 43.79
CA ALA A 175 -2.84 7.80 43.21
C ALA A 175 -3.88 7.50 42.11
N ARG A 176 -5.15 7.85 42.33
CA ARG A 176 -6.21 7.74 41.32
C ARG A 176 -5.88 8.56 40.09
N ASP A 177 -5.46 9.81 40.26
CA ASP A 177 -5.15 10.70 39.14
C ASP A 177 -3.93 10.19 38.35
N SER A 178 -2.92 9.61 39.04
CA SER A 178 -1.80 8.94 38.39
C SER A 178 -2.22 7.72 37.56
N LEU A 179 -3.14 6.89 38.09
CA LEU A 179 -3.69 5.76 37.36
C LEU A 179 -4.52 6.22 36.15
N GLN A 180 -5.33 7.27 36.32
CA GLN A 180 -6.11 7.86 35.23
C GLN A 180 -5.19 8.34 34.09
N GLN A 181 -4.09 9.04 34.42
CA GLN A 181 -3.10 9.48 33.43
C GLN A 181 -2.46 8.31 32.69
N ARG A 182 -2.14 7.21 33.40
CA ARG A 182 -1.58 6.00 32.78
C ARG A 182 -2.59 5.32 31.85
N LEU A 183 -3.86 5.28 32.22
CA LEU A 183 -4.92 4.76 31.36
C LEU A 183 -5.05 5.59 30.08
N THR A 184 -5.13 6.92 30.18
CA THR A 184 -5.18 7.79 28.99
C THR A 184 -3.93 7.62 28.11
N ALA A 185 -2.75 7.48 28.71
CA ALA A 185 -1.52 7.23 27.95
C ALA A 185 -1.58 5.88 27.21
N LEU A 186 -2.05 4.82 27.86
CA LEU A 186 -2.22 3.50 27.24
C LEU A 186 -3.28 3.50 26.14
N GLU A 187 -4.41 4.17 26.34
CA GLU A 187 -5.47 4.34 25.33
C GLU A 187 -4.91 5.04 24.08
N THR A 188 -4.24 6.18 24.27
CA THR A 188 -3.64 6.92 23.14
C THR A 188 -2.53 6.14 22.45
N GLU A 189 -1.72 5.36 23.18
CA GLU A 189 -0.72 4.48 22.57
C GLU A 189 -1.37 3.33 21.79
N SER A 190 -2.44 2.73 22.33
CA SER A 190 -3.18 1.67 21.65
C SER A 190 -3.82 2.16 20.34
N GLU A 191 -4.42 3.35 20.34
CA GLU A 191 -4.98 3.98 19.14
C GLU A 191 -3.88 4.28 18.11
N ARG A 192 -2.72 4.77 18.55
CA ARG A 192 -1.57 4.99 17.66
C ARG A 192 -1.10 3.67 17.02
N ARG A 193 -0.96 2.61 17.81
CA ARG A 193 -0.55 1.29 17.30
C ARG A 193 -1.56 0.73 16.29
N LEU A 194 -2.86 0.89 16.54
CA LEU A 194 -3.90 0.49 15.59
C LEU A 194 -3.80 1.25 14.27
N ARG A 195 -3.64 2.59 14.33
CA ARG A 195 -3.44 3.41 13.12
C ARG A 195 -2.18 3.01 12.36
N ASP A 196 -1.06 2.79 13.05
CA ASP A 196 0.18 2.34 12.42
C ASP A 196 0.03 0.96 11.77
N GLU A 197 -0.74 0.05 12.37
CA GLU A 197 -1.05 -1.26 11.77
C GLU A 197 -1.96 -1.13 10.54
N GLU A 198 -2.98 -0.27 10.60
CA GLU A 198 -3.85 0.03 9.46
C GLU A 198 -3.06 0.64 8.29
N ASP A 199 -2.18 1.59 8.56
CA ASP A 199 -1.30 2.20 7.55
C ASP A 199 -0.36 1.16 6.92
N LYS A 200 0.19 0.25 7.73
CA LYS A 200 0.99 -0.88 7.22
C LYS A 200 0.16 -1.80 6.33
N ARG A 201 -1.09 -2.11 6.71
CA ARG A 201 -2.01 -2.92 5.88
C ARG A 201 -2.35 -2.21 4.57
N HIS A 202 -2.65 -0.92 4.60
CA HIS A 202 -2.89 -0.13 3.39
C HIS A 202 -1.66 -0.06 2.47
N ALA A 203 -0.47 0.13 3.04
CA ALA A 203 0.77 0.11 2.27
C ALA A 203 1.03 -1.28 1.66
N ALA A 204 0.77 -2.36 2.39
CA ALA A 204 0.89 -3.72 1.88
C ALA A 204 -0.11 -4.00 0.75
N ASN A 205 -1.37 -3.58 0.89
CA ASN A 205 -2.38 -3.72 -0.16
C ASN A 205 -2.00 -2.94 -1.42
N ARG A 206 -1.56 -1.68 -1.32
CA ARG A 206 -1.09 -0.92 -2.49
C ARG A 206 0.07 -1.60 -3.21
N ARG A 207 1.01 -2.21 -2.46
CA ARG A 207 2.11 -2.99 -3.04
C ARG A 207 1.61 -4.27 -3.70
N ALA A 208 0.67 -4.98 -3.07
CA ALA A 208 0.07 -6.19 -3.61
C ALA A 208 -0.67 -5.88 -4.92
N ASP A 209 -1.52 -4.85 -4.93
CA ASP A 209 -2.26 -4.41 -6.11
C ASP A 209 -1.30 -4.00 -7.25
N GLY A 210 -0.24 -3.25 -6.93
CA GLY A 210 0.81 -2.92 -7.89
C GLY A 210 1.51 -4.17 -8.46
N ASN A 211 1.83 -5.14 -7.61
CA ASN A 211 2.43 -6.41 -8.04
C ASN A 211 1.47 -7.26 -8.88
N TYR A 212 0.18 -7.31 -8.54
CA TYR A 212 -0.82 -8.01 -9.35
C TYR A 212 -1.00 -7.35 -10.72
N ALA A 213 -0.99 -6.02 -10.79
CA ALA A 213 -1.04 -5.29 -12.05
C ALA A 213 0.21 -5.57 -12.91
N LEU A 214 1.41 -5.52 -12.32
CA LEU A 214 2.66 -5.85 -13.02
C LEU A 214 2.69 -7.31 -13.49
N LEU A 215 2.24 -8.25 -12.66
CA LEU A 215 2.12 -9.66 -13.04
C LEU A 215 1.12 -9.85 -14.19
N GLY A 216 0.02 -9.10 -14.18
CA GLY A 216 -0.94 -9.05 -15.28
C GLY A 216 -0.29 -8.61 -16.59
N GLN A 217 0.42 -7.48 -16.56
CA GLN A 217 1.18 -6.97 -17.72
C GLN A 217 2.24 -7.98 -18.19
N GLN A 218 2.98 -8.61 -17.28
CA GLN A 218 3.99 -9.60 -17.63
C GLN A 218 3.37 -10.82 -18.33
N LYS A 219 2.23 -11.31 -17.84
CA LYS A 219 1.49 -12.41 -18.48
C LYS A 219 1.00 -12.02 -19.87
N GLU A 220 0.49 -10.81 -20.05
CA GLU A 220 0.02 -10.30 -21.33
C GLU A 220 1.17 -10.18 -22.34
N LEU A 221 2.28 -9.54 -21.95
CA LEU A 221 3.48 -9.45 -22.78
C LEU A 221 4.05 -10.83 -23.15
N THR A 222 4.03 -11.78 -22.21
CA THR A 222 4.46 -13.16 -22.49
C THR A 222 3.51 -13.84 -23.47
N ALA A 223 2.20 -13.62 -23.35
CA ALA A 223 1.22 -14.15 -24.29
C ALA A 223 1.39 -13.53 -25.69
N GLU A 224 1.64 -12.22 -25.78
CA GLU A 224 1.93 -11.54 -27.05
C GLU A 224 3.22 -12.04 -27.71
N ALA A 225 4.29 -12.19 -26.93
CA ALA A 225 5.54 -12.76 -27.42
C ALA A 225 5.33 -14.18 -27.96
N ASN A 226 4.59 -15.02 -27.23
CA ASN A 226 4.24 -16.37 -27.69
C ASN A 226 3.39 -16.36 -28.97
N ARG A 227 2.43 -15.43 -29.11
CA ARG A 227 1.66 -15.25 -30.36
C ARG A 227 2.58 -14.89 -31.53
N LYS A 228 3.50 -13.95 -31.35
CA LYS A 228 4.49 -13.55 -32.37
C LYS A 228 5.42 -14.71 -32.74
N ILE A 229 5.92 -15.47 -31.76
CA ILE A 229 6.75 -16.66 -32.01
C ILE A 229 5.98 -17.69 -32.85
N THR A 230 4.71 -17.95 -32.51
CA THR A 230 3.88 -18.88 -33.29
C THR A 230 3.66 -18.37 -34.72
N GLN A 231 3.38 -17.08 -34.91
CA GLN A 231 3.25 -16.48 -36.24
C GLN A 231 4.55 -16.61 -37.05
N LEU A 232 5.70 -16.29 -36.45
CA LEU A 232 7.01 -16.43 -37.10
C LEU A 232 7.30 -17.89 -37.48
N ARG A 233 6.93 -18.86 -36.63
CA ARG A 233 7.06 -20.30 -36.96
C ARG A 233 6.19 -20.70 -38.15
N VAL A 234 4.97 -20.18 -38.25
CA VAL A 234 4.09 -20.45 -39.41
C VAL A 234 4.68 -19.84 -40.68
N ASN A 235 5.13 -18.58 -40.62
CA ASN A 235 5.74 -17.90 -41.75
C ASN A 235 7.02 -18.60 -42.22
N LEU A 236 7.87 -19.04 -41.28
CA LEU A 236 9.08 -19.79 -41.60
C LEU A 236 8.75 -21.09 -42.34
N LYS A 237 7.76 -21.86 -41.86
CA LYS A 237 7.31 -23.08 -42.56
C LYS A 237 6.80 -22.77 -43.97
N SER A 238 6.04 -21.70 -44.16
CA SER A 238 5.58 -21.27 -45.50
C SER A 238 6.77 -20.99 -46.43
N GLN A 239 7.76 -20.23 -45.95
CA GLN A 239 8.98 -19.95 -46.72
C GLN A 239 9.79 -21.22 -47.01
N GLU A 240 9.86 -22.17 -46.08
CA GLU A 240 10.49 -23.47 -46.31
C GLU A 240 9.77 -24.25 -47.41
N TYR A 241 8.43 -24.26 -47.43
CA TYR A 241 7.65 -24.87 -48.50
C TYR A 241 7.86 -24.19 -49.85
N GLU A 242 7.83 -22.85 -49.90
CA GLU A 242 8.13 -22.08 -51.11
C GLU A 242 9.54 -22.37 -51.63
N GLY A 243 10.54 -22.43 -50.74
CA GLY A 243 11.92 -22.78 -51.07
C GLY A 243 12.05 -24.21 -51.60
N GLN A 244 11.32 -25.18 -51.04
CA GLN A 244 11.27 -26.55 -51.55
C GLN A 244 10.59 -26.62 -52.93
N SER A 245 9.50 -25.88 -53.12
CA SER A 245 8.81 -25.79 -54.41
C SER A 245 9.74 -25.23 -55.49
N ALA A 246 10.40 -24.10 -55.21
CA ALA A 246 11.36 -23.47 -56.12
C ALA A 246 12.55 -24.39 -56.45
N LYS A 247 13.08 -25.15 -55.47
CA LYS A 247 14.11 -26.17 -55.71
C LYS A 247 13.61 -27.27 -56.64
N SER A 248 12.36 -27.72 -56.46
CA SER A 248 11.76 -28.75 -57.32
C SER A 248 11.56 -28.25 -58.76
N GLU A 249 11.14 -27.00 -58.92
CA GLU A 249 10.99 -26.36 -60.24
C GLU A 249 12.34 -26.15 -60.91
N ALA A 250 13.35 -25.66 -60.19
CA ALA A 250 14.71 -25.54 -60.69
C ALA A 250 15.28 -26.89 -61.14
N ALA A 251 15.02 -27.97 -60.39
CA ALA A 251 15.43 -29.32 -60.80
C ALA A 251 14.74 -29.78 -62.09
N LYS A 252 13.43 -29.49 -62.26
CA LYS A 252 12.69 -29.79 -63.50
C LYS A 252 13.27 -29.02 -64.68
N LEU A 253 13.51 -27.72 -64.52
CA LEU A 253 14.10 -26.87 -65.56
C LEU A 253 15.51 -27.32 -65.92
N ASN A 254 16.36 -27.63 -64.94
CA ASN A 254 17.70 -28.17 -65.19
C ASN A 254 17.66 -29.49 -65.97
N LYS A 255 16.69 -30.36 -65.66
CA LYS A 255 16.49 -31.59 -66.43
C LYS A 255 16.10 -31.30 -67.89
N GLN A 256 15.17 -30.37 -68.11
CA GLN A 256 14.78 -29.94 -69.46
C GLN A 256 15.96 -29.31 -70.22
N ILE A 257 16.78 -28.49 -69.57
CA ILE A 257 17.99 -27.92 -70.18
C ILE A 257 18.97 -29.04 -70.57
N ALA A 258 19.19 -30.03 -69.69
CA ALA A 258 20.06 -31.16 -70.00
C ALA A 258 19.54 -32.00 -71.19
N GLU A 259 18.22 -32.24 -71.25
CA GLU A 259 17.57 -32.90 -72.38
C GLU A 259 17.77 -32.09 -73.68
N LEU A 260 17.52 -30.78 -73.66
CA LEU A 260 17.75 -29.89 -74.80
C LEU A 260 19.21 -29.84 -75.23
N ILE A 261 20.16 -29.82 -74.29
CA ILE A 261 21.61 -29.89 -74.61
C ILE A 261 21.94 -31.21 -75.28
N SER A 262 21.41 -32.34 -74.78
CA SER A 262 21.65 -33.66 -75.38
C SER A 262 21.09 -33.73 -76.81
N GLU A 263 19.91 -33.15 -77.03
CA GLU A 263 19.30 -33.07 -78.35
C GLU A 263 20.08 -32.15 -79.30
N ASN A 264 20.53 -30.99 -78.81
CA ASN A 264 21.34 -30.08 -79.61
C ASN A 264 22.68 -30.74 -79.99
N ASN A 265 23.31 -31.48 -79.08
CA ASN A 265 24.52 -32.26 -79.38
C ASN A 265 24.25 -33.35 -80.42
N ARG A 266 23.10 -34.04 -80.33
CA ARG A 266 22.67 -35.03 -81.32
C ARG A 266 22.48 -34.41 -82.70
N LEU A 267 21.80 -33.25 -82.77
CA LEU A 267 21.59 -32.50 -84.00
C LEU A 267 22.90 -31.97 -84.58
N ALA A 268 23.81 -31.46 -83.74
CA ALA A 268 25.14 -31.03 -84.17
C ALA A 268 25.96 -32.19 -84.76
N ALA A 269 25.94 -33.36 -84.14
CA ALA A 269 26.60 -34.55 -84.67
C ALA A 269 25.97 -35.03 -85.99
N GLN A 270 24.64 -34.96 -86.12
CA GLN A 270 23.95 -35.23 -87.39
C GLN A 270 24.37 -34.22 -88.48
N SER A 271 24.46 -32.93 -88.14
CA SER A 271 24.92 -31.88 -89.06
C SER A 271 26.34 -32.14 -89.54
N GLN A 272 27.28 -32.44 -88.64
CA GLN A 272 28.66 -32.78 -88.98
C GLN A 272 28.73 -34.03 -89.87
N HIS A 273 27.89 -35.04 -89.61
CA HIS A 273 27.84 -36.23 -90.46
C HIS A 273 27.33 -35.91 -91.86
N HIS A 274 26.29 -35.08 -91.99
CA HIS A 274 25.80 -34.59 -93.28
C HIS A 274 26.83 -33.73 -94.02
N GLU A 275 27.57 -32.88 -93.32
CA GLU A 275 28.69 -32.11 -93.89
C GLU A 275 29.78 -33.04 -94.44
N ALA A 276 30.22 -34.03 -93.67
CA ALA A 276 31.21 -35.02 -94.12
C ALA A 276 30.71 -35.84 -95.33
N GLN A 277 29.42 -36.20 -95.36
CA GLN A 277 28.80 -36.83 -96.53
C GLN A 277 28.85 -35.92 -97.76
N CYS A 278 28.51 -34.63 -97.61
CA CYS A 278 28.60 -33.63 -98.68
C CYS A 278 30.04 -33.47 -99.19
N GLU A 279 31.04 -33.41 -98.31
CA GLU A 279 32.46 -33.34 -98.68
C GLU A 279 32.94 -34.59 -99.44
N SER A 280 32.51 -35.78 -99.01
CA SER A 280 32.81 -37.04 -99.69
C SER A 280 32.19 -37.08 -101.09
N LEU A 281 30.92 -36.69 -101.22
CA LEU A 281 30.24 -36.56 -102.50
C LEU A 281 30.92 -35.53 -103.40
N ASN A 282 31.32 -34.38 -102.85
CA ASN A 282 32.05 -33.34 -103.58
C ASN A 282 33.42 -33.86 -104.06
N SER A 283 34.12 -34.64 -103.24
CA SER A 283 35.40 -35.29 -103.60
C SER A 283 35.20 -36.37 -104.67
N ALA A 284 34.11 -37.14 -104.61
CA ALA A 284 33.73 -38.10 -105.64
C ALA A 284 33.38 -37.39 -106.96
N LEU A 285 32.59 -36.31 -106.89
CA LEU A 285 32.28 -35.47 -108.04
C LEU A 285 33.57 -34.92 -108.68
N GLY A 286 34.48 -34.36 -107.88
CA GLY A 286 35.79 -33.90 -108.35
C GLY A 286 36.63 -35.00 -109.01
N ARG A 287 36.58 -36.24 -108.52
CA ARG A 287 37.21 -37.41 -109.16
C ARG A 287 36.56 -37.72 -110.52
N THR A 288 35.23 -37.83 -110.57
CA THR A 288 34.52 -38.08 -111.84
C THR A 288 34.78 -36.97 -112.87
N GLN A 289 34.90 -35.72 -112.42
CA GLN A 289 35.21 -34.60 -113.30
C GLN A 289 36.64 -34.65 -113.85
N LYS A 290 37.61 -35.12 -113.04
CA LYS A 290 38.98 -35.41 -113.52
C LYS A 290 39.01 -36.59 -114.49
N GLU A 291 38.25 -37.66 -114.23
CA GLU A 291 38.12 -38.81 -115.14
C GLU A 291 37.47 -38.39 -116.46
N LEU A 292 36.44 -37.56 -116.43
CA LEU A 292 35.81 -36.98 -117.61
C LEU A 292 36.82 -36.12 -118.40
N ALA A 293 37.62 -35.30 -117.72
CA ALA A 293 38.68 -34.51 -118.35
C ALA A 293 39.77 -35.39 -118.98
N ALA A 294 40.17 -36.48 -118.31
CA ALA A 294 41.13 -37.45 -118.84
C ALA A 294 40.58 -38.18 -120.07
N CYS A 295 39.31 -38.59 -120.04
CA CYS A 295 38.62 -39.22 -121.17
C CYS A 295 38.53 -38.25 -122.36
N LYS A 296 38.24 -36.96 -122.10
CA LYS A 296 38.27 -35.90 -123.12
C LYS A 296 39.68 -35.70 -123.72
N ALA A 297 40.73 -35.74 -122.91
CA ALA A 297 42.12 -35.66 -123.37
C ALA A 297 42.54 -36.89 -124.18
N GLN A 298 42.09 -38.09 -123.80
CA GLN A 298 42.32 -39.32 -124.55
C GLN A 298 41.61 -39.30 -125.90
N LYS A 299 40.36 -38.79 -125.95
CA LYS A 299 39.63 -38.54 -127.21
C LYS A 299 40.41 -37.58 -128.13
N GLY A 300 41.03 -36.54 -127.57
CA GLY A 300 41.91 -35.62 -128.32
C GLY A 300 43.14 -36.29 -128.95
N ARG A 301 43.68 -37.34 -128.32
CA ARG A 301 44.79 -38.13 -128.89
C ARG A 301 44.34 -39.02 -130.05
N PHE A 302 43.17 -39.64 -129.96
CA PHE A 302 42.61 -40.46 -131.05
C PHE A 302 42.28 -39.64 -132.30
N THR A 303 41.77 -38.42 -132.15
CA THR A 303 41.53 -37.52 -133.29
C THR A 303 42.82 -37.14 -134.04
N ARG A 304 43.97 -37.11 -133.35
CA ARG A 304 45.27 -36.83 -133.99
C ARG A 304 45.82 -38.00 -134.83
N TRP A 305 45.40 -39.23 -134.53
CA TRP A 305 45.79 -40.43 -135.27
C TRP A 305 44.95 -40.66 -136.54
N ILE A 306 43.69 -40.22 -136.54
CA ILE A 306 42.77 -40.42 -137.67
C ILE A 306 43.08 -39.48 -138.85
N HIS A 307 43.69 -38.30 -138.60
CA HIS A 307 43.91 -37.30 -139.66
C HIS A 307 45.17 -37.54 -140.52
N ILE A 308 46.10 -38.42 -140.12
CA ILE A 308 47.35 -38.63 -140.85
C ILE A 308 47.17 -39.52 -142.10
N PRO A 309 46.36 -40.59 -142.11
CA PRO A 309 46.17 -41.42 -143.31
C PRO A 309 45.17 -40.85 -144.32
N SER A 310 44.21 -40.03 -143.89
CA SER A 310 43.16 -39.46 -144.75
C SER A 310 43.66 -38.40 -145.75
N ALA A 311 44.81 -37.76 -145.46
CA ALA A 311 45.41 -36.78 -146.36
C ALA A 311 46.15 -37.42 -147.55
N ILE A 312 46.59 -38.68 -147.44
CA ILE A 312 47.37 -39.37 -148.48
C ILE A 312 46.46 -40.06 -149.51
N MET A 313 45.28 -40.55 -149.10
CA MET A 313 44.27 -41.09 -150.04
C MET A 313 43.70 -40.03 -151.00
N GLY A 314 43.67 -38.75 -150.62
CA GLY A 314 43.23 -37.66 -151.50
C GLY A 314 44.17 -37.38 -152.68
N LEU A 315 45.47 -37.68 -152.56
CA LEU A 315 46.45 -37.44 -153.61
C LEU A 315 46.53 -38.58 -154.65
N ALA A 316 46.23 -39.83 -154.26
CA ALA A 316 46.28 -40.97 -155.18
C ALA A 316 45.07 -41.05 -156.13
N VAL A 317 43.89 -40.56 -155.71
CA VAL A 317 42.66 -40.57 -156.52
C VAL A 317 42.65 -39.48 -157.59
N VAL A 318 43.39 -38.38 -157.39
CA VAL A 318 43.50 -37.28 -158.38
C VAL A 318 44.46 -37.62 -159.53
N GLY A 319 45.46 -38.48 -159.31
CA GLY A 319 46.38 -38.92 -160.36
C GLY A 319 45.77 -39.90 -161.37
N LEU A 320 44.79 -40.72 -160.97
CA LEU A 320 44.17 -41.73 -161.82
C LEU A 320 43.12 -41.13 -162.79
N VAL A 321 42.54 -39.99 -162.44
CA VAL A 321 41.54 -39.28 -163.26
C VAL A 321 42.17 -38.42 -164.36
N MET A 322 43.48 -38.15 -164.30
CA MET A 322 44.20 -37.38 -165.33
C MET A 322 44.83 -38.25 -166.44
N TYR A 323 44.69 -39.59 -166.39
CA TYR A 323 45.32 -40.51 -167.36
C TYR A 323 44.32 -41.20 -168.32
N THR A 324 43.02 -40.95 -168.19
CA THR A 324 41.99 -41.54 -169.06
C THR A 324 40.97 -40.49 -169.45
N ASP A 325 41.35 -39.58 -170.34
CA ASP A 325 40.47 -38.96 -171.33
C ASP A 325 41.32 -38.02 -172.21
N ASP A 326 42.08 -38.60 -173.16
CA ASP A 326 41.92 -38.22 -174.57
C ASP A 326 42.85 -39.00 -175.52
N HIS A 327 42.20 -39.70 -176.45
CA HIS A 327 42.64 -40.01 -177.82
C HIS A 327 43.53 -41.24 -178.11
N THR A 328 42.82 -42.31 -178.54
CA THR A 328 42.95 -43.05 -179.82
C THR A 328 44.33 -43.45 -180.36
N GLY A 329 44.58 -44.77 -180.44
CA GLY A 329 45.40 -45.36 -181.51
C GLY A 329 46.31 -46.52 -181.11
N HIS A 330 45.90 -47.74 -181.50
CA HIS A 330 46.72 -48.94 -181.78
C HIS A 330 47.45 -49.73 -180.66
N LEU A 331 47.02 -50.99 -180.57
CA LEU A 331 47.76 -52.26 -180.49
C LEU A 331 48.66 -52.57 -179.27
N SER A 332 48.28 -53.72 -178.65
CA SER A 332 49.04 -54.70 -177.86
C SER A 332 49.32 -54.47 -176.36
N ASP A 333 48.88 -55.48 -175.59
CA ASP A 333 49.31 -56.02 -174.29
C ASP A 333 49.46 -55.10 -173.06
N SER A 334 48.72 -55.40 -171.99
CA SER A 334 49.30 -55.98 -170.77
C SER A 334 48.34 -56.00 -169.58
N LEU A 335 48.13 -57.20 -169.02
CA LEU A 335 48.31 -57.65 -167.63
C LEU A 335 48.24 -56.69 -166.41
N THR A 336 47.74 -55.46 -166.51
CA THR A 336 47.79 -54.46 -165.43
C THR A 336 46.48 -54.23 -164.66
N PRO A 337 45.26 -54.45 -165.20
CA PRO A 337 44.04 -54.26 -164.41
C PRO A 337 43.78 -55.38 -163.37
N ALA A 338 44.31 -56.58 -163.59
CA ALA A 338 44.06 -57.74 -162.72
C ALA A 338 44.95 -57.77 -161.46
N ALA A 339 46.16 -57.23 -161.51
CA ALA A 339 47.09 -57.18 -160.37
C ALA A 339 46.71 -56.12 -159.32
N PHE A 340 46.10 -55.01 -159.76
CA PHE A 340 45.70 -53.92 -158.85
C PHE A 340 44.50 -54.29 -157.96
N LEU A 341 43.54 -55.06 -158.48
CA LEU A 341 42.42 -55.56 -157.66
C LEU A 341 42.88 -56.55 -156.58
N GLY A 342 43.90 -57.37 -156.87
CA GLY A 342 44.48 -58.32 -155.92
C GLY A 342 45.16 -57.65 -154.72
N CYS A 343 45.89 -56.55 -154.95
CA CYS A 343 46.58 -55.80 -153.88
C CYS A 343 45.59 -55.04 -152.97
N VAL A 344 44.50 -54.51 -153.52
CA VAL A 344 43.47 -53.78 -152.75
C VAL A 344 42.68 -54.71 -151.83
N VAL A 345 42.34 -55.92 -152.31
CA VAL A 345 41.63 -56.92 -151.50
C VAL A 345 42.53 -57.46 -150.36
N TYR A 346 43.84 -57.60 -150.60
CA TYR A 346 44.80 -58.02 -149.58
C TYR A 346 45.03 -56.96 -148.48
N ALA A 347 45.10 -55.67 -148.84
CA ALA A 347 45.26 -54.58 -147.87
C ALA A 347 44.03 -54.38 -146.96
N LEU A 348 42.82 -54.53 -147.50
CA LEU A 348 41.56 -54.42 -146.74
C LEU A 348 41.37 -55.59 -145.76
N SER A 349 41.79 -56.80 -146.14
CA SER A 349 41.70 -57.97 -145.26
C SER A 349 42.71 -57.92 -144.10
N LEU A 350 43.88 -57.30 -144.27
CA LEU A 350 44.83 -57.09 -143.16
C LEU A 350 44.36 -56.03 -142.14
N MET A 351 43.68 -54.97 -142.59
CA MET A 351 43.19 -53.88 -141.72
C MET A 351 41.99 -54.30 -140.84
N ILE A 352 41.14 -55.19 -141.35
CA ILE A 352 40.02 -55.76 -140.56
C ILE A 352 40.54 -56.76 -139.51
N ALA A 353 41.63 -57.47 -139.79
CA ALA A 353 42.26 -58.39 -138.83
C ALA A 353 42.92 -57.65 -137.65
N PHE A 354 43.50 -56.47 -137.86
CA PHE A 354 44.14 -55.69 -136.79
C PHE A 354 43.15 -54.91 -135.90
N THR A 355 41.97 -54.56 -136.40
CA THR A 355 40.96 -53.78 -135.66
C THR A 355 40.10 -54.62 -134.70
N ARG A 356 40.15 -55.96 -134.79
CA ARG A 356 39.46 -56.86 -133.84
C ARG A 356 40.29 -57.28 -132.62
N ARG A 357 41.54 -56.83 -132.50
CA ARG A 357 42.47 -57.26 -131.44
C ARG A 357 42.96 -56.14 -130.50
N ALA A 358 42.32 -54.97 -130.51
CA ALA A 358 42.65 -53.81 -129.66
C ALA A 358 41.46 -53.35 -128.82
#